data_AF-H5U2C2-F1
#
_entry.id   AF-H5U2C2-F1
#
_cell.length_a   1.000
_cell.length_b   1.000
_cell.length_c   1.000
_cell.angle_alpha   90.00
_cell.angle_beta   90.00
_cell.angle_gamma   90.00
#
_symmetry.space_group_name_H-M   'P 1'
#
loop_
_entity.id
_entity.type
_entity.pdbx_description
1 polymer ?
#
loop_
_entity_poly.entity_id
_entity_poly.type
_entity_poly.pdbx_seq_one_letter_code
_entity_poly.pdbx_strand_id
1 'polypeptide(L)'
;MSVPREVSQRDLRMRSKEIMDAVESGDSFTVTRDGRGIGELVPLRRRRSFVSRTEFARGSVSAPLIDVEKFRSDQDRVYDETLSDPYA
;
A
#
# COMPACT_ATOMS: atom_id res chain seq x y z
N MET A 1 11.04 -9.82 21.48
CA MET A 1 12.21 -8.92 21.48
C MET A 1 12.09 -8.02 20.26
N SER A 2 12.46 -6.76 20.30
CA SER A 2 12.39 -5.90 19.11
C SER A 2 13.48 -6.28 18.12
N VAL A 3 13.10 -6.58 16.88
CA VAL A 3 14.05 -6.76 15.78
C VAL A 3 14.64 -5.38 15.44
N PRO A 4 15.97 -5.23 15.39
CA PRO A 4 16.59 -3.97 14.99
C PRO A 4 16.15 -3.60 13.57
N ARG A 5 15.96 -2.29 13.31
CA ARG A 5 15.56 -1.79 11.99
C ARG A 5 16.60 -2.07 10.90
N GLU A 6 17.86 -2.23 11.30
CA GLU A 6 18.95 -2.68 10.43
C GLU A 6 19.17 -4.18 10.64
N VAL A 7 19.14 -4.93 9.54
CA VAL A 7 19.24 -6.39 9.56
C VAL A 7 20.41 -6.80 8.67
N SER A 8 21.41 -7.45 9.25
CA SER A 8 22.55 -7.99 8.49
C SER A 8 22.21 -9.33 7.83
N GLN A 9 23.06 -9.80 6.92
CA GLN A 9 22.94 -11.17 6.39
C GLN A 9 22.92 -12.26 7.48
N ARG A 10 23.64 -12.05 8.59
CA ARG A 10 23.65 -12.98 9.72
C ARG A 10 22.28 -13.00 10.41
N ASP A 11 21.68 -11.84 10.60
CA ASP A 11 20.36 -11.71 11.23
C ASP A 11 19.28 -12.36 10.37
N LEU A 12 19.33 -12.15 9.04
CA LEU A 12 18.45 -12.84 8.10
C LEU A 12 18.58 -14.36 8.22
N ARG A 13 19.79 -14.90 8.38
CA ARG A 13 19.99 -16.36 8.52
C ARG A 13 19.51 -16.89 9.88
N MET A 14 19.72 -16.13 10.95
CA MET A 14 19.47 -16.57 12.33
C MET A 14 18.03 -16.33 12.80
N ARG A 15 17.36 -15.30 12.25
CA ARG A 15 16.06 -14.80 12.72
C ARG A 15 15.06 -14.60 11.58
N SER A 16 15.23 -15.34 10.47
CA SER A 16 14.38 -15.21 9.26
C SER A 16 12.90 -15.18 9.58
N LYS A 17 12.41 -16.13 10.40
CA LYS A 17 11.00 -16.23 10.77
C LYS A 17 10.49 -14.95 11.46
N GLU A 18 11.19 -14.51 12.51
CA GLU A 18 10.80 -13.32 13.27
C GLU A 18 10.81 -12.05 12.40
N ILE A 19 11.79 -11.92 11.50
CA ILE A 19 11.89 -10.79 10.56
C ILE A 19 10.74 -10.82 9.56
N MET A 20 10.42 -11.98 8.99
CA MET A 20 9.31 -12.11 8.03
C MET A 20 7.95 -11.88 8.69
N ASP A 21 7.73 -12.41 9.90
CA ASP A 21 6.51 -12.18 10.68
C ASP A 21 6.34 -10.67 10.99
N ALA A 22 7.43 -9.98 11.33
CA ALA A 22 7.42 -8.54 11.56
C ALA A 22 7.09 -7.75 10.28
N VAL A 23 7.67 -8.14 9.14
CA VAL A 23 7.34 -7.53 7.83
C VAL A 23 5.88 -7.77 7.48
N GLU A 24 5.34 -8.96 7.71
CA GLU A 24 3.92 -9.26 7.49
C GLU A 24 3.01 -8.39 8.38
N SER A 25 3.44 -8.09 9.61
CA SER A 25 2.75 -7.18 10.52
C SER A 25 2.84 -5.70 10.13
N GLY A 26 3.71 -5.36 9.16
CA GLY A 26 3.85 -4.02 8.59
C GLY A 26 5.17 -3.31 8.90
N ASP A 27 6.11 -3.96 9.61
CA ASP A 27 7.41 -3.38 9.89
C ASP A 27 8.31 -3.38 8.64
N SER A 28 9.23 -2.41 8.59
CA SER A 28 10.18 -2.25 7.48
C SER A 28 11.61 -2.26 8.00
N PHE A 29 12.51 -2.91 7.26
CA PHE A 29 13.88 -3.13 7.67
C PHE A 29 14.87 -2.74 6.57
N THR A 30 15.98 -2.13 6.94
CA THR A 30 17.12 -1.91 6.04
C THR A 30 18.04 -3.11 6.11
N VAL A 31 18.24 -3.78 4.97
CA VAL A 31 19.17 -4.89 4.84
C VAL A 31 20.58 -4.34 4.65
N THR A 32 21.52 -4.81 5.47
CA THR A 32 22.92 -4.38 5.45
C THR A 32 23.87 -5.53 5.13
N ARG A 33 24.97 -5.18 4.47
CA ARG A 33 26.15 -6.05 4.26
C ARG A 33 27.39 -5.26 4.67
N ASP A 34 28.14 -5.80 5.62
CA ASP A 34 29.36 -5.15 6.16
C ASP A 34 29.10 -3.71 6.65
N GLY A 35 27.94 -3.48 7.30
CA GLY A 35 27.52 -2.16 7.80
C GLY A 35 27.02 -1.19 6.72
N ARG A 36 27.02 -1.58 5.45
CA ARG A 36 26.48 -0.79 4.34
C ARG A 36 25.06 -1.26 3.99
N GLY A 37 24.11 -0.33 3.93
CA GLY A 37 22.76 -0.59 3.43
C GLY A 37 22.79 -1.01 1.96
N ILE A 38 22.18 -2.17 1.66
CA ILE A 38 22.10 -2.73 0.30
C ILE A 38 20.66 -2.79 -0.24
N GLY A 39 19.66 -2.69 0.63
CA GLY A 39 18.26 -2.75 0.24
C GLY A 39 17.32 -2.62 1.42
N GLU A 40 16.03 -2.64 1.14
CA GLU A 40 14.98 -2.57 2.15
C GLU A 40 14.03 -3.74 2.00
N LEU A 41 13.62 -4.31 3.13
CA LEU A 41 12.56 -5.29 3.23
C LEU A 41 11.33 -4.55 3.75
N VAL A 42 10.38 -4.31 2.85
CA VAL A 42 9.14 -3.57 3.13
C VAL A 42 7.94 -4.47 2.90
N PRO A 43 6.85 -4.33 3.68
CA PRO A 43 5.62 -5.04 3.44
C PRO A 43 5.06 -4.68 2.07
N LEU A 44 4.65 -5.69 1.31
CA LEU A 44 3.90 -5.45 0.09
C LEU A 44 2.53 -4.90 0.47
N ARG A 45 2.32 -3.60 0.19
CA ARG A 45 0.99 -3.00 0.36
C ARG A 45 0.04 -3.67 -0.63
N ARG A 46 -0.87 -4.51 -0.13
CA ARG A 46 -2.05 -4.89 -0.91
C ARG A 46 -2.72 -3.59 -1.34
N ARG A 47 -2.87 -3.39 -2.66
CA ARG A 47 -3.71 -2.32 -3.19
C ARG A 47 -5.09 -2.53 -2.58
N ARG A 48 -5.46 -1.69 -1.61
CA ARG A 48 -6.79 -1.70 -1.02
C ARG A 48 -7.73 -1.22 -2.11
N SER A 49 -8.39 -2.16 -2.78
CA SER A 49 -9.45 -1.85 -3.75
C SER A 49 -10.66 -1.22 -3.04
N PHE A 50 -10.82 -1.53 -1.76
CA PHE A 50 -11.88 -1.01 -0.91
C PHE A 50 -11.28 -0.35 0.32
N VAL A 51 -11.73 0.86 0.62
CA VAL A 51 -11.41 1.60 1.83
C VAL A 51 -12.69 1.79 2.63
N SER A 52 -12.59 1.79 3.96
CA SER A 52 -13.75 2.14 4.78
C SER A 52 -14.14 3.61 4.54
N ARG A 53 -15.41 3.94 4.77
CA ARG A 53 -15.90 5.32 4.66
C ARG A 53 -15.07 6.30 5.51
N THR A 54 -14.63 5.84 6.68
CA THR A 54 -13.78 6.60 7.60
C THR A 54 -12.38 6.85 7.04
N GLU A 55 -11.74 5.83 6.45
CA GLU A 55 -10.41 5.98 5.83
C GLU A 55 -10.46 6.84 4.57
N PHE A 56 -11.51 6.68 3.76
CA PHE A 56 -11.75 7.53 2.61
C PHE A 56 -11.89 9.01 3.01
N ALA A 57 -12.70 9.29 4.02
CA ALA A 57 -12.88 10.64 4.55
C ALA A 57 -11.56 11.24 5.08
N ARG A 58 -10.76 10.45 5.82
CA ARG A 58 -9.44 10.88 6.31
C ARG A 58 -8.46 11.18 5.16
N GLY A 59 -8.41 10.32 4.14
CA GLY A 59 -7.53 10.53 2.98
C GLY A 59 -7.96 11.71 2.11
N SER A 60 -9.24 12.08 2.15
CA SER A 60 -9.81 13.14 1.31
C SER A 60 -9.71 14.55 1.92
N VAL A 61 -9.10 14.71 3.10
CA VAL A 61 -8.99 16.03 3.77
C VAL A 61 -8.22 17.04 2.93
N SER A 62 -7.21 16.61 2.17
CA SER A 62 -6.45 17.47 1.26
C SER A 62 -6.96 17.44 -0.18
N ALA A 63 -8.10 16.81 -0.43
CA ALA A 63 -8.65 16.75 -1.78
C ALA A 63 -9.13 18.16 -2.19
N PRO A 64 -8.93 18.55 -3.46
CA PRO A 64 -9.48 19.80 -3.97
C PRO A 64 -11.02 19.77 -3.88
N LEU A 65 -11.63 20.93 -3.70
CA LEU A 65 -13.08 21.05 -3.81
C LEU A 65 -13.48 20.74 -5.25
N ILE A 66 -14.34 19.74 -5.42
CA ILE A 66 -14.88 19.34 -6.72
C ILE A 66 -16.32 19.83 -6.80
N ASP A 67 -16.65 20.49 -7.90
CA ASP A 67 -18.04 20.76 -8.26
C ASP A 67 -18.71 19.43 -8.62
N VAL A 68 -19.61 18.98 -7.75
CA VAL A 68 -20.26 17.67 -7.87
C VAL A 68 -21.17 17.60 -9.09
N GLU A 69 -21.82 18.70 -9.46
CA GLU A 69 -22.72 18.73 -10.63
C GLU A 69 -21.91 18.64 -11.92
N LYS A 70 -20.85 19.44 -12.01
CA LYS A 70 -19.94 19.40 -13.17
C LYS A 70 -19.26 18.03 -13.30
N PHE A 71 -18.81 17.47 -12.18
CA PHE A 71 -18.19 16.15 -12.17
C PHE A 71 -19.16 15.06 -12.65
N ARG A 72 -20.42 15.08 -12.20
CA ARG A 72 -21.44 14.13 -12.65
C ARG A 72 -21.75 14.28 -14.14
N SER A 73 -21.95 15.51 -14.61
CA SER A 73 -22.18 15.77 -16.04
C SER A 73 -21.01 15.29 -16.91
N ASP A 74 -19.77 15.46 -16.44
CA ASP A 74 -18.58 14.96 -17.13
C ASP A 74 -18.52 13.43 -17.16
N GLN A 75 -18.92 12.75 -16.07
CA GLN A 75 -19.03 11.29 -16.05
C GLN A 75 -20.12 10.81 -17.01
N ASP A 76 -21.32 11.38 -16.95
CA ASP A 76 -22.46 11.00 -17.79
C ASP A 76 -22.15 11.16 -19.29
N ARG A 77 -21.35 12.17 -19.64
CA ARG A 77 -20.91 12.39 -21.03
C ARG A 77 -19.89 11.37 -21.53
N VAL A 78 -19.08 10.79 -20.64
CA VAL A 78 -18.04 9.80 -20.97
C VAL A 78 -18.56 8.38 -20.83
N TYR A 79 -19.60 8.19 -20.02
CA TYR A 79 -20.23 6.90 -19.81
C TYR A 79 -21.01 6.51 -21.07
N ASP A 80 -20.45 5.59 -21.86
CA ASP A 80 -21.19 4.95 -22.95
C ASP A 80 -22.15 3.92 -22.34
N GLU A 81 -23.45 4.08 -22.59
CA GLU A 81 -24.53 3.32 -21.95
C GLU A 81 -24.51 1.83 -22.35
N THR A 82 -23.66 1.45 -23.30
CA THR A 82 -23.36 0.05 -23.60
C THR A 82 -22.54 -0.54 -22.46
N LEU A 83 -23.21 -0.95 -21.38
CA LEU A 83 -22.72 -2.01 -20.51
C LEU A 83 -22.66 -3.29 -21.36
N SER A 84 -21.68 -3.37 -22.25
CA SER A 84 -21.38 -4.59 -22.99
C SER A 84 -20.73 -5.53 -22.00
N ASP A 85 -21.53 -6.24 -21.23
CA ASP A 85 -21.07 -7.45 -20.57
C ASP A 85 -20.67 -8.42 -21.68
N PRO A 86 -19.38 -8.72 -21.86
CA PRO A 86 -18.94 -9.62 -22.92
C PRO A 86 -19.36 -11.08 -22.66
N TYR A 87 -20.06 -11.35 -21.55
CA TYR A 87 -20.54 -12.66 -21.12
C TYR A 87 -22.04 -12.72 -20.80
N ALA A 88 -22.84 -11.67 -21.11
CA ALA A 88 -24.30 -11.70 -20.98
C ALA A 88 -24.98 -12.55 -22.07
#